data_AF-W5T641-F1
#
_entry.id   AF-W5T641-F1
#
_cell.length_a   1.000
_cell.length_b   1.000
_cell.length_c   1.000
_cell.angle_alpha   90.00
_cell.angle_beta   90.00
_cell.angle_gamma   90.00
#
_symmetry.space_group_name_H-M   'P 1'
#
loop_
_entity.id
_entity.type
_entity.pdbx_description
1 polymer ?
#
loop_
_entity_poly.entity_id
_entity_poly.type
_entity_poly.pdbx_seq_one_letter_code
_entity_poly.pdbx_strand_id
1 'polypeptide(L)' 'EKEIRNNVFSILLEQLRHKVDTSVLIPILKEYLNKQNKLEYNKVFNNHYYYEILELVEEQKSYLENTEFKQVVT' A
#
# COMPACT_ATOMS: atom_id res chain seq x y z
N GLU A 1 -13.26 7.43 14.29
CA GLU A 1 -12.20 7.39 13.24
C GLU A 1 -11.06 6.41 13.50
N LYS A 2 -10.54 6.28 14.72
CA LYS A 2 -9.45 5.32 15.01
C LYS A 2 -9.87 3.86 14.75
N GLU A 3 -11.10 3.50 15.07
CA GLU A 3 -11.63 2.14 14.84
C GLU A 3 -11.76 1.78 13.36
N ILE A 4 -12.37 2.65 12.54
CA ILE A 4 -12.46 2.42 11.09
C ILE A 4 -11.07 2.30 10.46
N ARG A 5 -10.10 3.10 10.90
CA ARG A 5 -8.71 2.99 10.44
C ARG A 5 -8.08 1.64 10.76
N ASN A 6 -8.25 1.16 11.98
CA ASN A 6 -7.73 -0.15 12.39
C ASN A 6 -8.39 -1.27 11.57
N ASN A 7 -9.70 -1.20 11.34
CA ASN A 7 -10.42 -2.19 10.56
C ASN A 7 -9.98 -2.20 9.10
N VAL A 8 -9.89 -1.02 8.47
CA VAL A 8 -9.38 -0.85 7.11
C VAL A 8 -7.95 -1.39 7.00
N PHE A 9 -7.07 -1.06 7.95
CA PHE A 9 -5.70 -1.56 8.00
C PHE A 9 -5.65 -3.09 8.05
N SER A 10 -6.40 -3.71 8.97
CA SER A 10 -6.42 -5.18 9.12
C SER A 10 -6.94 -5.87 7.86
N ILE A 11 -7.98 -5.32 7.23
CA ILE A 11 -8.53 -5.88 5.98
C ILE A 11 -7.50 -5.78 4.84
N LEU A 12 -6.90 -4.61 4.64
CA LEU A 12 -5.92 -4.42 3.58
C LEU A 12 -4.65 -5.26 3.80
N LEU A 13 -4.20 -5.39 5.05
CA LEU A 13 -3.08 -6.25 5.40
C LEU A 13 -3.37 -7.72 5.06
N GLU A 14 -4.55 -8.23 5.43
CA GLU A 14 -4.98 -9.59 5.09
C GLU A 14 -5.04 -9.81 3.57
N GLN A 15 -5.60 -8.85 2.82
CA GLN A 15 -5.73 -8.94 1.37
C GLN A 15 -4.37 -8.94 0.64
N LEU A 16 -3.40 -8.18 1.14
CA LEU A 16 -2.15 -7.89 0.42
C LEU A 16 -0.93 -8.67 0.93
N ARG A 17 -0.94 -9.20 2.16
CA ARG A 17 0.24 -9.91 2.73
C ARG A 17 0.66 -11.16 1.96
N HIS A 18 -0.24 -11.71 1.15
CA HIS A 18 0.04 -12.86 0.29
C HIS A 18 0.70 -12.48 -1.04
N LYS A 19 0.77 -11.17 -1.35
CA LYS A 19 1.31 -10.61 -2.59
C LYS A 19 2.54 -9.73 -2.36
N VAL A 20 2.58 -9.06 -1.22
CA VAL A 20 3.64 -8.12 -0.85
C VAL A 20 4.21 -8.53 0.50
N ASP A 21 5.53 -8.53 0.60
CA ASP A 21 6.21 -8.83 1.86
C ASP A 21 5.68 -7.92 2.97
N THR A 22 5.41 -8.50 4.14
CA THR A 22 4.78 -7.79 5.25
C THR A 22 5.67 -6.66 5.79
N SER A 23 7.00 -6.79 5.74
CA SER A 23 7.93 -5.73 6.17
C SER A 23 7.86 -4.50 5.28
N VAL A 24 7.51 -4.67 4.00
CA VAL A 24 7.31 -3.59 3.02
C VAL A 24 5.87 -3.07 3.07
N LEU A 25 4.90 -3.97 3.21
CA LEU A 25 3.48 -3.63 3.17
C LEU A 25 3.05 -2.79 4.37
N ILE A 26 3.45 -3.15 5.60
CA ILE A 26 3.05 -2.44 6.82
C ILE A 26 3.37 -0.93 6.76
N PRO A 27 4.60 -0.48 6.44
CA PRO A 27 4.90 0.95 6.37
C PRO A 27 4.09 1.66 5.28
N ILE A 28 3.92 1.04 4.10
CA ILE A 28 3.10 1.60 3.01
C ILE A 28 1.66 1.81 3.47
N LEU A 29 1.04 0.80 4.08
CA LEU A 29 -0.34 0.89 4.59
C LEU A 29 -0.48 2.01 5.62
N LYS A 30 0.46 2.13 6.56
CA LYS A 30 0.43 3.18 7.58
C LYS A 30 0.52 4.57 6.96
N GLU A 31 1.47 4.78 6.05
CA GLU A 31 1.66 6.06 5.38
C GLU A 31 0.44 6.42 4.53
N TYR A 32 -0.04 5.48 3.72
CA TYR A 32 -1.21 5.64 2.88
C TYR A 32 -2.44 6.05 3.69
N LEU A 33 -2.75 5.32 4.78
CA LEU A 33 -3.92 5.61 5.62
C LEU A 33 -3.78 6.93 6.40
N ASN A 34 -2.56 7.34 6.75
CA ASN A 34 -2.32 8.63 7.40
C ASN A 34 -2.53 9.83 6.46
N LYS A 35 -2.35 9.64 5.15
CA LYS A 35 -2.62 10.66 4.12
C LYS A 35 -4.11 10.80 3.79
N GLN A 36 -4.95 9.84 4.19
CA GLN A 36 -6.38 9.89 3.91
C GLN A 36 -7.07 10.91 4.81
N ASN A 37 -7.70 11.91 4.19
CA ASN A 37 -8.52 12.90 4.92
C ASN A 37 -9.74 12.24 5.59
N LYS A 38 -10.33 11.23 4.94
CA LYS A 38 -11.44 10.44 5.48
C LYS A 38 -11.36 9.02 4.96
N LEU A 39 -11.66 8.05 5.83
CA LEU A 39 -11.83 6.66 5.45
C LEU A 39 -13.32 6.34 5.29
N GLU A 40 -13.63 5.62 4.23
CA GLU A 40 -14.96 5.13 3.89
C GLU A 40 -14.95 3.62 3.73
N TYR A 41 -15.86 2.93 4.41
CA TYR A 41 -15.99 1.47 4.29
C TYR A 41 -16.35 1.01 2.89
N ASN A 42 -17.16 1.79 2.16
CA ASN A 42 -17.53 1.45 0.78
C ASN A 42 -16.30 1.28 -0.13
N LYS A 43 -15.25 2.09 0.11
CA LYS A 43 -13.97 2.01 -0.60
C LYS A 43 -13.14 0.77 -0.24
N VAL A 44 -13.40 0.14 0.90
CA VAL A 44 -12.84 -1.19 1.23
C VAL A 44 -13.61 -2.26 0.46
N PHE A 45 -14.95 -2.22 0.50
CA PHE A 45 -15.80 -3.24 -0.11
C PHE A 45 -15.68 -3.30 -1.63
N ASN A 46 -15.49 -2.17 -2.30
CA ASN A 46 -15.29 -2.12 -3.75
C ASN A 46 -13.80 -2.30 -4.15
N ASN A 47 -12.92 -2.66 -3.21
CA ASN A 47 -11.48 -2.84 -3.40
C ASN A 47 -10.73 -1.60 -3.93
N HIS A 48 -11.29 -0.39 -3.79
CA HIS A 48 -10.65 0.83 -4.25
C HIS A 48 -9.29 1.06 -3.58
N TYR A 49 -9.23 0.97 -2.24
CA TYR A 49 -7.95 1.11 -1.53
C TYR A 49 -6.93 0.01 -1.88
N TYR A 50 -7.41 -1.20 -2.15
CA TYR A 50 -6.56 -2.32 -2.53
C TYR A 50 -5.80 -2.02 -3.83
N TYR A 51 -6.48 -1.47 -4.84
CA TYR A 51 -5.83 -1.13 -6.12
C TYR A 51 -4.89 0.06 -5.99
N GLU A 52 -5.24 1.10 -5.24
CA GLU A 52 -4.32 2.23 -5.00
C GLU A 52 -3.03 1.80 -4.30
N ILE A 53 -3.10 0.86 -3.36
CA ILE A 53 -1.91 0.34 -2.68
C ILE A 53 -1.07 -0.55 -3.62
N LEU A 54 -1.69 -1.34 -4.50
CA LEU A 54 -0.95 -2.11 -5.50
C LEU A 54 -0.18 -1.21 -6.45
N GLU A 55 -0.80 -0.14 -6.94
CA GLU A 55 -0.15 0.85 -7.80
C GLU A 55 1.07 1.47 -7.10
N LEU A 56 0.94 1.87 -5.83
CA LEU A 56 2.05 2.41 -5.03
C LEU A 56 3.21 1.41 -4.84
N VAL A 57 2.91 0.11 -4.76
CA VAL A 57 3.93 -0.94 -4.64
C VAL A 57 4.63 -1.16 -5.98
N GLU A 58 3.89 -1.17 -7.08
CA GLU A 58 4.44 -1.30 -8.43
C GLU A 58 5.31 -0.10 -8.82
N GLU A 59 4.87 1.12 -8.51
CA GLU A 59 5.65 2.34 -8.75
C GLU A 59 6.97 2.32 -7.99
N GLN A 60 6.97 1.92 -6.71
CA GLN A 60 8.20 1.81 -5.92
C GLN A 60 9.15 0.75 -6.48
N LYS A 61 8.61 -0.39 -6.92
CA LYS A 61 9.41 -1.44 -7.55
C LYS A 61 10.04 -0.95 -8.85
N SER A 62 9.25 -0.31 -9.72
CA SER A 62 9.73 0.29 -10.97
C SER A 62 10.81 1.35 -10.72
N TYR A 63 10.62 2.21 -9.71
CA TYR A 63 11.62 3.21 -9.33
C TYR A 63 12.94 2.58 -8.88
N LEU A 64 12.88 1.52 -8.07
CA LEU A 64 14.07 0.78 -7.61
C LEU A 64 14.80 0.12 -8.77
N GLU A 65 14.10 -0.61 -9.63
CA GLU A 65 14.68 -1.26 -10.82
C GLU A 65 15.38 -0.23 -11.74
N ASN A 66 14.77 0.93 -11.96
CA ASN A 66 15.37 2.01 -12.75
C ASN A 66 16.59 2.65 -12.07
N THR A 67 16.62 2.69 -10.73
CA THR A 67 17.73 3.28 -9.98
C THR A 67 18.93 2.35 -9.94
N GLU A 68 18.71 1.05 -9.71
CA GLU A 68 19.74 0.02 -9.75
C GLU A 68 20.38 -0.08 -11.14
N PHE A 69 19.56 -0.05 -12.20
CA PHE A 69 20.08 -0.06 -13.58
C PHE A 69 21.00 1.13 -13.88
N LYS A 70 20.68 2.33 -13.38
CA LYS A 70 21.54 3.52 -13.55
C LYS A 70 22.87 3.40 -12.79
N GLN A 71 22.88 2.77 -11.62
CA GLN A 71 24.10 2.58 -10.83
C GLN A 71 25.05 1.53 -11.44
N VAL A 72 24.52 0.54 -12.15
CA VAL A 72 25.32 -0.50 -12.83
C VAL A 72 25.92 -0.01 -14.16
N VAL A 73 25.29 0.96 -14.82
CA VAL A 73 25.70 1.47 -16.15
C VAL A 73 26.65 2.68 -16.07
N THR A 74 26.93 3.20 -14.87
CA THR A 74 27.83 4.35 -14.64
C THR A 74 29.21 3.89 -14.15
#